data_AF-A0A6V7IRA4-F1
#
_entry.id   AF-A0A6V7IRA4-F1
#
_cell.length_a   1.000
_cell.length_b   1.000
_cell.length_c   1.000
_cell.angle_alpha   90.00
_cell.angle_beta   90.00
_cell.angle_gamma   90.00
#
_symmetry.space_group_name_H-M   'P 1'
#
loop_
_entity.id
_entity.type
_entity.pdbx_description
1 polymer ?
#
loop_
_entity_poly.entity_id
_entity_poly.type
_entity_poly.pdbx_seq_one_letter_code
_entity_poly.pdbx_strand_id
1 'polypeptide(L)' 'FHKVVWGSYGTNPAGVIVGGCDYGTIKIYSASKMLAGEQDCLLSSPNRHTGPVRALDFNPFQ' A
#
# COMPACT_ATOMS: atom_id res chain seq x y z
N PHE A 1 -9.01 5.53 -6.04
CA PHE A 1 -8.68 4.37 -5.19
C PHE A 1 -9.95 3.59 -4.95
N HIS A 2 -9.96 2.29 -5.22
CA HIS A 2 -11.12 1.42 -4.98
C HIS A 2 -11.08 0.77 -3.60
N LYS A 3 -9.89 0.50 -3.08
CA LYS A 3 -9.69 0.02 -1.70
C LYS A 3 -8.39 0.59 -1.17
N VAL A 4 -8.37 0.93 0.12
CA VAL A 4 -7.16 1.28 0.86
C VAL A 4 -7.09 0.37 2.08
N VAL A 5 -5.93 -0.19 2.33
CA VAL A 5 -5.63 -0.92 3.56
C VAL A 5 -4.40 -0.33 4.21
N TRP A 6 -4.36 -0.39 5.53
CA TRP A 6 -3.23 0.03 6.33
C TRP A 6 -2.99 -1.02 7.41
N GLY A 7 -1.77 -1.54 7.46
CA GLY A 7 -1.38 -2.55 8.42
C GLY A 7 0.06 -2.37 8.85
N SER A 8 0.33 -2.65 10.12
CA SER A 8 1.69 -2.85 10.61
C SER A 8 2.21 -4.19 10.07
N TYR A 9 3.42 -4.20 9.53
CA TYR A 9 4.09 -5.41 9.06
C TYR A 9 5.53 -5.43 9.57
N GLY A 10 5.89 -6.51 10.28
CA GLY A 10 7.23 -6.72 10.81
C GLY A 10 7.64 -5.68 11.85
N THR A 11 8.84 -5.11 11.68
CA THR A 11 9.49 -4.19 12.64
C THR A 11 9.09 -2.73 12.47
N ASN A 12 8.23 -2.39 11.50
CA ASN A 12 7.84 -1.01 11.27
C ASN A 12 6.48 -0.71 11.90
N PRO A 13 6.42 -0.11 13.11
CA PRO A 13 5.18 0.05 13.88
C PRO A 13 4.16 0.97 13.20
N ALA A 14 4.62 1.91 12.37
CA ALA A 14 3.74 2.75 11.56
C ALA A 14 3.12 1.95 10.41
N GLY A 15 3.76 0.87 9.95
CA GLY A 15 3.25 0.01 8.90
C GLY A 15 3.32 0.58 7.49
N VAL A 16 2.53 -0.04 6.62
CA VAL A 16 2.48 0.24 5.18
C VAL A 16 1.03 0.51 4.78
N ILE A 17 0.82 1.53 3.96
CA ILE A 17 -0.47 1.88 3.39
C ILE A 17 -0.48 1.36 1.95
N VAL A 18 -1.49 0.58 1.59
CA VAL A 18 -1.63 0.05 0.24
C VAL A 18 -2.97 0.47 -0.35
N GLY A 19 -2.92 1.16 -1.48
CA GLY A 19 -4.09 1.61 -2.23
C GLY A 19 -4.22 0.85 -3.55
N GLY A 20 -5.37 0.21 -3.77
CA GLY A 20 -5.76 -0.33 -5.07
C GLY A 20 -6.36 0.76 -5.95
N CYS A 21 -5.87 0.89 -7.18
CA CYS A 21 -6.34 1.86 -8.16
C CYS A 21 -7.04 1.20 -9.35
N ASP A 22 -7.81 2.03 -10.03
CA ASP A 22 -8.37 1.84 -11.36
C ASP A 22 -7.18 1.55 -12.30
N TYR A 23 -7.32 0.63 -13.25
CA TYR A 23 -6.23 0.10 -14.11
C TYR A 23 -5.24 -0.85 -13.42
N GLY A 24 -5.61 -1.44 -12.29
CA GLY A 24 -4.85 -2.56 -11.73
C GLY A 24 -3.48 -2.19 -11.17
N THR A 25 -3.28 -0.90 -10.96
CA THR A 25 -2.13 -0.35 -10.27
C THR A 25 -2.37 -0.46 -8.76
N ILE A 26 -1.37 -0.97 -8.06
CA ILE A 26 -1.33 -0.96 -6.60
C ILE A 26 -0.29 0.08 -6.22
N LYS A 27 -0.61 0.98 -5.30
CA LYS A 27 0.36 1.94 -4.75
C LYS A 27 0.64 1.58 -3.29
N ILE A 28 1.91 1.42 -2.97
CA ILE A 28 2.41 1.01 -1.66
C ILE A 28 3.18 2.19 -1.07
N TYR A 29 2.74 2.68 0.08
CA TYR A 29 3.30 3.83 0.77
C TYR A 29 3.81 3.44 2.15
N SER A 30 4.91 4.05 2.57
CA SER A 30 5.41 3.94 3.94
C SER A 30 4.69 4.93 4.84
N ALA A 31 3.92 4.43 5.81
CA ALA A 31 3.25 5.29 6.79
C ALA A 31 4.27 6.02 7.68
N SER A 32 5.39 5.38 8.04
CA SER A 32 6.44 6.01 8.86
C SER A 32 7.01 7.25 8.17
N LYS A 33 7.32 7.16 6.88
CA LYS A 33 7.81 8.29 6.09
C LYS A 33 6.77 9.40 5.97
N MET A 34 5.50 9.02 5.81
CA MET A 34 4.39 9.96 5.68
C MET A 34 4.16 10.72 6.99
N LEU A 35 4.27 10.04 8.12
CA LEU A 35 4.21 10.63 9.46
C LEU A 35 5.44 11.50 9.75
N ALA A 36 6.61 11.15 9.20
CA ALA A 36 7.82 11.96 9.28
C ALA A 36 7.81 13.19 8.36
N GLY A 37 6.78 13.35 7.51
CA GLY A 37 6.69 14.46 6.56
C GLY A 37 7.63 14.33 5.36
N GLU A 38 8.15 13.14 5.09
CA GLU A 38 8.98 12.89 3.91
C GLU A 38 8.14 12.96 2.63
N GLN A 39 8.71 13.44 1.53
CA GLN A 39 8.02 13.47 0.24
C GLN A 39 8.12 12.13 -0.50
N ASP A 40 9.18 11.35 -0.27
CA ASP A 40 9.40 10.01 -0.86
C ASP A 40 8.75 8.88 -0.05
N CYS A 41 7.44 9.02 0.15
CA CYS A 41 6.63 8.03 0.86
C CYS A 41 6.24 6.83 -0.01
N LEU A 42 6.31 6.95 -1.34
CA LEU A 42 5.95 5.88 -2.27
C LEU A 42 7.06 4.82 -2.28
N LEU A 43 6.77 3.64 -1.74
CA LEU A 43 7.70 2.52 -1.72
C LEU A 43 7.69 1.77 -3.05
N SER A 44 6.50 1.56 -3.62
CA SER A 44 6.34 0.82 -4.86
C SER A 44 4.99 1.11 -5.52
N SER A 45 4.94 0.98 -6.85
CA SER A 45 3.70 1.12 -7.61
C SER A 45 3.55 0.04 -8.69
N PRO A 46 3.43 -1.25 -8.32
CA PRO A 46 3.29 -2.31 -9.30
C PRO A 46 1.97 -2.19 -10.07
N ASN A 47 2.08 -2.26 -11.40
CA ASN A 47 0.95 -2.40 -12.31
C ASN A 47 0.99 -3.83 -12.87
N ARG A 48 0.28 -4.74 -12.20
CA ARG A 48 0.25 -6.17 -12.54
C ARG A 48 -1.13 -6.68 -12.91
N HIS A 49 -2.16 -5.85 -12.72
CA HIS A 49 -3.54 -6.24 -13.02
C HIS A 49 -4.04 -5.44 -14.21
N THR A 50 -4.83 -6.07 -15.07
CA THR A 50 -5.46 -5.42 -16.23
C THR A 50 -6.83 -4.82 -15.90
N GLY A 51 -7.38 -5.14 -14.73
CA GLY A 51 -8.67 -4.66 -14.22
C GLY A 51 -8.55 -3.96 -12.86
N PRO A 52 -9.62 -3.28 -12.40
CA PRO A 52 -9.60 -2.54 -11.14
C PRO A 52 -9.36 -3.46 -9.94
N VAL A 53 -8.39 -3.09 -9.09
CA VAL A 53 -8.11 -3.82 -7.84
C VAL A 53 -9.10 -3.35 -6.78
N ARG A 54 -10.17 -4.14 -6.59
CA ARG A 54 -11.28 -3.84 -5.66
C ARG A 54 -11.16 -4.52 -4.31
N ALA A 55 -10.33 -5.55 -4.21
CA ALA A 55 -10.03 -6.24 -2.96
C ALA A 55 -8.52 -6.36 -2.80
N LEU A 56 -8.04 -6.02 -1.62
CA LEU A 56 -6.65 -6.07 -1.21
C LEU A 56 -6.66 -6.28 0.30
N ASP A 57 -5.79 -7.16 0.80
CA ASP A 57 -5.67 -7.45 2.22
C ASP A 57 -4.23 -7.82 2.53
N PHE A 58 -3.81 -7.65 3.78
CA PHE A 58 -2.52 -8.15 4.24
C PHE A 58 -2.69 -9.61 4.61
N ASN A 59 -1.88 -10.50 4.02
CA ASN A 59 -1.85 -11.89 4.48
C ASN A 59 -1.10 -11.96 5.82
N PRO A 60 -1.75 -12.33 6.95
CA PRO A 60 -1.10 -12.43 8.24
C PRO A 60 -0.26 -13.70 8.39
N PHE A 61 -0.38 -14.65 7.46
CA PHE A 61 0.40 -15.88 7.43
C PHE A 61 1.50 -15.77 6.36
N GLN A 62 2.73 -16.11 6.74
CA GLN A 62 3.87 -16.20 5.80
C GLN A 62 3.85 -17.50 5.01
#